data_AF-A0A2T0SSF0-F1
#
_entry.id   AF-A0A2T0SSF0-F1
#
_cell.length_a   1.000
_cell.length_b   1.000
_cell.length_c   1.000
_cell.angle_alpha   90.00
_cell.angle_beta   90.00
_cell.angle_gamma   90.00
#
_symmetry.space_group_name_H-M   'P 1'
#
loop_
_entity.id
_entity.type
_entity.pdbx_description
1 polymer ?
#
loop_
_entity_poly.entity_id
_entity_poly.type
_entity_poly.pdbx_seq_one_letter_code
_entity_poly.pdbx_strand_id
1 'polypeptide(L)'
;MRPLLLALAACLLRFAMPASATSPPAVIHDSDLDVDDAATLAYLCAEHHRGRIDLRAVTVTGNGFGYPDRVRRHALSVLRECGLRHVPVAEGVHTAVHAAPAEARADVEDVLSGALEDGAEHPAPTGETATDLIRRTLAESRGGVTVLATGPLSNLAAALPAGDRLIRRIAAVHVMGGAVAVPGNLFGSALPGFDNSQELNAWMDPAAAAAVFRTLPAVHLTPLDATDRVPITQAYVDRLGADLTTPNARIAVRAGLPRRAQPALNGVGTTPPPRPTAYSTQGTWGEG
;
A
#
# COMPACT_ATOMS: atom_id res chain seq x y z
N MET A 1 9.95 62.01 -25.50
CA MET A 1 9.13 60.76 -25.61
C MET A 1 9.95 59.46 -25.66
N ARG A 2 11.29 59.49 -25.54
CA ARG A 2 12.14 58.27 -25.55
C ARG A 2 12.59 57.67 -24.19
N PRO A 3 12.50 58.33 -23.02
CA PRO A 3 12.97 57.71 -21.77
C PRO A 3 11.87 56.92 -21.03
N LEU A 4 10.59 57.09 -21.37
CA LEU A 4 9.47 56.44 -20.66
C LEU A 4 9.20 55.00 -21.11
N LEU A 5 9.66 54.60 -22.30
CA LEU A 5 9.42 53.27 -22.87
C LEU A 5 10.41 52.20 -22.36
N LEU A 6 11.59 52.58 -21.88
CA LEU A 6 12.57 51.63 -21.31
C LEU A 6 12.29 51.26 -19.85
N ALA A 7 11.63 52.13 -19.08
CA ALA A 7 11.27 51.85 -17.69
C ALA A 7 10.11 50.85 -17.55
N LEU A 8 9.19 50.80 -18.52
CA LEU A 8 8.08 49.84 -18.52
C LEU A 8 8.52 48.41 -18.89
N ALA A 9 9.53 48.27 -19.77
CA ALA A 9 10.07 46.97 -20.16
C ALA A 9 10.86 46.29 -19.01
N ALA A 10 11.51 47.07 -18.15
CA ALA A 10 12.26 46.54 -17.00
C ALA A 10 11.36 46.14 -15.80
N CYS A 11 10.13 46.65 -15.71
CA CYS A 11 9.18 46.27 -14.67
C CYS A 11 8.31 45.06 -15.04
N LEU A 12 8.13 44.75 -16.33
CA LEU A 12 7.38 43.57 -16.77
C LEU A 12 8.20 42.26 -16.75
N LEU A 13 9.51 42.34 -16.52
CA LEU A 13 10.40 41.16 -16.40
C LEU A 13 10.68 40.72 -14.95
N ARG A 14 10.03 41.32 -13.95
CA ARG A 14 10.28 41.01 -12.52
C ARG A 14 9.17 40.26 -11.78
N PHE A 15 8.06 39.90 -12.42
CA PHE A 15 6.97 39.16 -11.77
C PHE A 15 6.34 38.07 -12.63
N ALA A 16 7.18 37.25 -13.25
CA ALA A 16 6.81 35.88 -13.56
C ALA A 16 8.03 35.00 -13.33
N MET A 17 8.44 34.86 -12.07
CA MET A 17 9.03 33.57 -11.72
C MET A 17 7.92 32.56 -12.00
N PRO A 18 8.13 31.56 -12.86
CA PRO A 18 7.17 30.46 -12.94
C PRO A 18 7.01 29.98 -11.50
N ALA A 19 5.76 29.83 -11.04
CA ALA A 19 5.50 29.07 -9.83
C ALA A 19 6.35 27.82 -9.95
N SER A 20 7.33 27.65 -9.05
CA SER A 20 8.23 26.51 -9.11
C SER A 20 7.32 25.31 -9.16
N ALA A 21 7.21 24.65 -10.33
CA ALA A 21 6.33 23.52 -10.50
C ALA A 21 6.91 22.47 -9.57
N THR A 22 6.35 22.36 -8.36
CA THR A 22 6.78 21.39 -7.38
C THR A 22 6.60 20.06 -8.08
N SER A 23 7.71 19.36 -8.35
CA SER A 23 7.64 18.03 -8.93
C SER A 23 6.67 17.18 -8.12
N PRO A 24 5.84 16.34 -8.76
CA PRO A 24 4.91 15.50 -8.03
C PRO A 24 5.63 14.69 -6.95
N PRO A 25 5.00 14.44 -5.79
CA PRO A 25 5.61 13.66 -4.71
C PRO A 25 6.09 12.31 -5.23
N ALA A 26 7.35 11.97 -4.96
CA ALA A 26 7.89 10.66 -5.26
C ALA A 26 7.27 9.61 -4.34
N VAL A 27 6.79 8.51 -4.92
CA VAL A 27 6.08 7.44 -4.20
C VAL A 27 6.75 6.09 -4.43
N ILE A 28 6.96 5.35 -3.34
CA ILE A 28 7.20 3.90 -3.35
C ILE A 28 5.93 3.23 -2.84
N HIS A 29 5.46 2.19 -3.54
CA HIS A 29 4.38 1.32 -3.06
C HIS A 29 4.98 0.00 -2.56
N ASP A 30 4.88 -0.27 -1.26
CA ASP A 30 5.33 -1.53 -0.63
C ASP A 30 4.11 -2.35 -0.21
N SER A 31 3.94 -3.54 -0.76
CA SER A 31 2.66 -4.26 -0.78
C SER A 31 2.89 -5.76 -0.60
N ASP A 32 1.89 -6.55 -0.22
CA ASP A 32 1.92 -8.02 -0.39
C ASP A 32 1.07 -8.51 -1.57
N LEU A 33 0.48 -7.55 -2.29
CA LEU A 33 -0.18 -7.62 -3.57
C LEU A 33 -1.32 -8.64 -3.62
N ASP A 34 -2.24 -8.50 -2.67
CA ASP A 34 -3.54 -9.13 -2.70
C ASP A 34 -4.56 -8.40 -3.62
N VAL A 35 -5.84 -8.68 -3.42
CA VAL A 35 -6.93 -8.14 -4.25
C VAL A 35 -7.05 -6.62 -4.15
N ASP A 36 -7.06 -6.05 -2.95
CA ASP A 36 -7.17 -4.60 -2.78
C ASP A 36 -5.87 -3.88 -3.07
N ASP A 37 -4.72 -4.54 -2.90
CA ASP A 37 -3.44 -4.02 -3.38
C ASP A 37 -3.37 -3.91 -4.90
N ALA A 38 -3.89 -4.88 -5.65
CA ALA A 38 -3.95 -4.79 -7.11
C ALA A 38 -4.79 -3.59 -7.56
N ALA A 39 -5.91 -3.34 -6.86
CA ALA A 39 -6.73 -2.15 -7.07
C ALA A 39 -6.03 -0.85 -6.63
N THR A 40 -5.25 -0.89 -5.55
CA THR A 40 -4.44 0.22 -5.05
C THR A 40 -3.35 0.59 -6.05
N LEU A 41 -2.58 -0.38 -6.55
CA LEU A 41 -1.56 -0.15 -7.57
C LEU A 41 -2.19 0.39 -8.87
N ALA A 42 -3.33 -0.14 -9.28
CA ALA A 42 -4.10 0.41 -10.39
C ALA A 42 -4.50 1.87 -10.12
N TYR A 43 -4.95 2.24 -8.91
CA TYR A 43 -5.22 3.62 -8.55
C TYR A 43 -3.97 4.50 -8.65
N LEU A 44 -2.84 4.07 -8.08
CA LEU A 44 -1.56 4.80 -8.13
C LEU A 44 -1.08 5.04 -9.56
N CYS A 45 -1.24 4.06 -10.45
CA CYS A 45 -0.96 4.24 -11.87
C CYS A 45 -1.78 5.39 -12.48
N ALA A 46 -3.06 5.51 -12.12
CA ALA A 46 -3.92 6.59 -12.60
C ALA A 46 -3.49 7.95 -12.02
N GLU A 47 -3.06 7.99 -10.76
CA GLU A 47 -2.54 9.20 -10.12
C GLU A 47 -1.20 9.66 -10.73
N HIS A 48 -0.34 8.71 -11.11
CA HIS A 48 0.90 8.98 -11.84
C HIS A 48 0.61 9.62 -13.20
N HIS A 49 -0.30 9.03 -13.99
CA HIS A 49 -0.70 9.59 -15.30
C HIS A 49 -1.31 10.99 -15.19
N ARG A 50 -1.95 11.31 -14.06
CA ARG A 50 -2.50 12.65 -13.77
C ARG A 50 -1.45 13.64 -13.26
N GLY A 51 -0.20 13.22 -13.11
CA GLY A 51 0.89 14.05 -12.58
C GLY A 51 0.68 14.45 -11.11
N ARG A 52 -0.13 13.71 -10.35
CA ARG A 52 -0.38 13.97 -8.93
C ARG A 52 0.62 13.27 -8.01
N ILE A 53 1.19 12.16 -8.48
CA ILE A 53 2.30 11.46 -7.84
C ILE A 53 3.32 11.07 -8.88
N ASP A 54 4.50 10.69 -8.43
CA ASP A 54 5.55 10.10 -9.23
C ASP A 54 5.88 8.72 -8.65
N LEU A 55 5.14 7.69 -9.11
CA LEU A 55 5.38 6.30 -8.74
C LEU A 55 6.76 5.83 -9.24
N ARG A 56 7.71 5.68 -8.32
CA ARG A 56 9.12 5.38 -8.63
C ARG A 56 9.50 3.92 -8.49
N ALA A 57 8.81 3.19 -7.62
CA ALA A 57 9.08 1.78 -7.37
C ALA A 57 7.85 1.09 -6.78
N VAL A 58 7.75 -0.20 -7.05
CA VAL A 58 6.84 -1.11 -6.36
C VAL A 58 7.69 -2.20 -5.72
N THR A 59 7.48 -2.47 -4.43
CA THR A 59 8.05 -3.62 -3.75
C THR A 59 6.95 -4.53 -3.27
N VAL A 60 7.21 -5.83 -3.36
CA VAL A 60 6.24 -6.85 -2.95
C VAL A 60 6.82 -7.78 -1.89
N THR A 61 6.04 -8.12 -0.87
CA THR A 61 6.41 -9.08 0.17
C THR A 61 6.12 -10.51 -0.32
N GLY A 62 7.12 -11.38 -0.30
CA GLY A 62 7.01 -12.75 -0.85
C GLY A 62 6.17 -13.73 -0.01
N ASN A 63 5.65 -13.32 1.15
CA ASN A 63 4.95 -14.23 2.05
C ASN A 63 3.77 -13.62 2.83
N GLY A 64 3.18 -12.52 2.34
CA GLY A 64 1.84 -12.13 2.75
C GLY A 64 0.80 -13.07 2.12
N PHE A 65 -0.16 -12.54 1.37
CA PHE A 65 -1.07 -13.40 0.62
C PHE A 65 -0.45 -14.02 -0.63
N GLY A 66 0.42 -13.29 -1.34
CA GLY A 66 1.04 -13.76 -2.57
C GLY A 66 2.03 -14.93 -2.39
N TYR A 67 2.24 -15.71 -3.44
CA TYR A 67 3.33 -16.70 -3.51
C TYR A 67 4.61 -16.07 -4.06
N PRO A 68 5.80 -16.55 -3.63
CA PRO A 68 7.05 -16.12 -4.21
C PRO A 68 7.05 -16.25 -5.74
N ASP A 69 7.70 -15.33 -6.44
CA ASP A 69 7.65 -15.12 -7.89
C ASP A 69 6.29 -14.73 -8.49
N ARG A 70 5.18 -15.27 -7.99
CA ARG A 70 3.81 -15.00 -8.48
C ARG A 70 3.40 -13.58 -8.13
N VAL A 71 3.61 -13.18 -6.88
CA VAL A 71 3.30 -11.82 -6.37
C VAL A 71 3.98 -10.74 -7.20
N ARG A 72 5.25 -10.93 -7.60
CA ARG A 72 5.97 -10.00 -8.47
C ARG A 72 5.35 -9.92 -9.86
N ARG A 73 4.93 -11.06 -10.45
CA ARG A 73 4.29 -11.10 -11.77
C ARG A 73 2.94 -10.41 -11.78
N HIS A 74 2.16 -10.54 -10.71
CA HIS A 74 0.92 -9.78 -10.56
C HIS A 74 1.18 -8.27 -10.57
N ALA A 75 2.17 -7.77 -9.83
CA ALA A 75 2.51 -6.34 -9.82
C ALA A 75 2.96 -5.86 -11.21
N LEU A 76 3.82 -6.65 -11.87
CA LEU A 76 4.27 -6.38 -13.23
C LEU A 76 3.10 -6.41 -14.24
N SER A 77 2.09 -7.26 -14.03
CA SER A 77 0.89 -7.33 -14.88
C SER A 77 0.04 -6.07 -14.74
N VAL A 78 -0.20 -5.61 -13.51
CA VAL A 78 -0.91 -4.34 -13.26
C VAL A 78 -0.19 -3.17 -13.93
N LEU A 79 1.13 -3.03 -13.71
CA LEU A 79 1.94 -1.98 -14.33
C LEU A 79 1.94 -2.07 -15.86
N ARG A 80 2.02 -3.28 -16.41
CA ARG A 80 1.99 -3.54 -17.84
C ARG A 80 0.69 -3.05 -18.47
N GLU A 81 -0.44 -3.44 -17.89
CA GLU A 81 -1.77 -3.05 -18.36
C GLU A 81 -2.02 -1.54 -18.20
N CYS A 82 -1.42 -0.92 -17.19
CA CYS A 82 -1.49 0.53 -16.97
C CYS A 82 -0.47 1.34 -17.80
N GLY A 83 0.37 0.70 -18.62
CA GLY A 83 1.37 1.37 -19.45
C GLY A 83 2.60 1.88 -18.70
N LEU A 84 2.86 1.40 -17.48
CA LEU A 84 3.97 1.80 -16.61
C LEU A 84 5.04 0.71 -16.44
N ARG A 85 5.35 -0.02 -17.54
CA ARG A 85 6.38 -1.09 -17.56
C ARG A 85 7.79 -0.64 -17.13
N HIS A 86 8.04 0.67 -17.12
CA HIS A 86 9.33 1.25 -16.74
C HIS A 86 9.48 1.40 -15.22
N VAL A 87 8.40 1.28 -14.44
CA VAL A 87 8.46 1.32 -12.99
C VAL A 87 9.07 0.00 -12.50
N PRO A 88 10.20 0.03 -11.77
CA PRO A 88 10.85 -1.18 -11.27
C PRO A 88 9.99 -1.87 -10.21
N VAL A 89 10.02 -3.20 -10.23
CA VAL A 89 9.38 -4.07 -9.23
C VAL A 89 10.42 -5.01 -8.65
N ALA A 90 10.52 -5.06 -7.32
CA ALA A 90 11.40 -6.00 -6.62
C ALA A 90 10.65 -6.75 -5.52
N GLU A 91 11.04 -8.01 -5.32
CA GLU A 91 10.43 -8.89 -4.34
C GLU A 91 11.28 -8.95 -3.06
N GLY A 92 10.62 -9.00 -1.92
CA GLY A 92 11.23 -9.14 -0.61
C GLY A 92 11.83 -10.53 -0.42
N VAL A 93 13.02 -10.56 0.18
CA VAL A 93 13.70 -11.80 0.59
C VAL A 93 13.44 -12.16 2.05
N HIS A 94 12.82 -11.25 2.80
CA HIS A 94 12.44 -11.46 4.18
C HIS A 94 11.04 -12.05 4.25
N THR A 95 10.92 -13.15 4.97
CA THR A 95 9.64 -13.76 5.28
C THR A 95 9.11 -13.17 6.57
N ALA A 96 7.93 -12.55 6.53
CA ALA A 96 7.08 -12.31 7.69
C ALA A 96 7.04 -13.53 8.63
N VAL A 97 6.98 -13.26 9.94
CA VAL A 97 7.04 -14.27 11.02
C VAL A 97 5.85 -15.22 10.97
N HIS A 98 4.68 -14.69 10.63
CA HIS A 98 3.47 -15.47 10.42
C HIS A 98 3.04 -15.37 8.96
N ALA A 99 2.70 -16.51 8.35
CA ALA A 99 2.13 -16.56 7.02
C ALA A 99 0.61 -16.52 7.08
N ALA A 100 -0.03 -15.94 6.06
CA ALA A 100 -1.47 -16.09 5.87
C ALA A 100 -1.84 -17.59 5.70
N PRO A 101 -3.07 -18.01 6.10
CA PRO A 101 -3.54 -19.39 5.94
C PRO A 101 -3.41 -19.87 4.49
N ALA A 102 -2.99 -21.13 4.29
CA ALA A 102 -2.67 -21.65 2.96
C ALA A 102 -3.87 -21.62 2.00
N GLU A 103 -5.07 -21.90 2.51
CA GLU A 103 -6.32 -21.86 1.77
C GLU A 103 -6.67 -20.43 1.34
N ALA A 104 -6.55 -19.47 2.25
CA ALA A 104 -6.81 -18.06 1.94
C ALA A 104 -5.82 -17.52 0.89
N ARG A 105 -4.56 -17.94 0.96
CA ARG A 105 -3.53 -17.61 -0.05
C ARG A 105 -3.88 -18.21 -1.42
N ALA A 106 -4.33 -19.46 -1.46
CA ALA A 106 -4.75 -20.10 -2.70
C ALA A 106 -5.96 -19.40 -3.33
N ASP A 107 -6.95 -19.00 -2.52
CA ASP A 107 -8.14 -18.27 -2.99
C ASP A 107 -7.76 -16.89 -3.56
N VAL A 108 -6.88 -16.13 -2.89
CA VAL A 108 -6.39 -14.84 -3.38
C VAL A 108 -5.63 -15.02 -4.69
N GLU A 109 -4.77 -16.03 -4.77
CA GLU A 109 -4.00 -16.33 -5.96
C GLU A 109 -4.89 -16.68 -7.16
N ASP A 110 -5.89 -17.54 -6.98
CA ASP A 110 -6.84 -17.91 -8.05
C ASP A 110 -7.62 -16.68 -8.55
N VAL A 111 -8.01 -15.78 -7.65
CA VAL A 111 -8.67 -14.52 -8.03
C VAL A 111 -7.73 -13.63 -8.85
N LEU A 112 -6.49 -13.44 -8.40
CA LEU A 112 -5.54 -12.57 -9.08
C LEU A 112 -5.08 -13.13 -10.43
N SER A 113 -4.74 -14.41 -10.53
CA SER A 113 -4.41 -15.06 -11.80
C SER A 113 -5.59 -15.08 -12.79
N GLY A 114 -6.83 -15.11 -12.28
CA GLY A 114 -8.03 -14.96 -13.13
C GLY A 114 -8.31 -13.52 -13.56
N ALA A 115 -7.84 -12.54 -12.78
CA ALA A 115 -8.11 -11.12 -12.99
C ALA A 115 -7.03 -10.41 -13.84
N LEU A 116 -5.79 -10.85 -13.70
CA LEU A 116 -4.60 -10.26 -14.29
C LEU A 116 -4.07 -11.15 -15.41
N GLU A 117 -3.47 -10.54 -16.42
CA GLU A 117 -2.77 -11.29 -17.47
C GLU A 117 -1.33 -11.65 -17.02
N ASP A 118 -1.21 -12.51 -16.00
CA ASP A 118 0.04 -12.91 -15.33
C ASP A 118 0.86 -14.00 -16.05
N GLY A 119 0.24 -14.67 -17.03
CA GLY A 119 0.89 -15.63 -17.92
C GLY A 119 1.69 -14.99 -19.06
N ALA A 120 1.68 -13.65 -19.16
CA ALA A 120 2.50 -12.94 -20.15
C ALA A 120 4.00 -13.03 -19.83
N GLU A 121 4.84 -12.81 -20.84
CA GLU A 121 6.29 -12.76 -20.60
C GLU A 121 6.63 -11.53 -19.73
N HIS A 122 7.16 -11.81 -18.55
CA HIS A 122 7.66 -10.83 -17.61
C HIS A 122 9.19 -10.82 -17.62
N PRO A 123 9.83 -9.66 -17.37
CA PRO A 123 11.28 -9.62 -17.18
C PRO A 123 11.73 -10.62 -16.12
N ALA A 124 12.84 -11.31 -16.40
CA ALA A 124 13.49 -12.17 -15.42
C ALA A 124 13.85 -11.35 -14.17
N PRO A 125 13.84 -11.95 -12.97
CA PRO A 125 14.33 -11.29 -11.77
C PRO A 125 15.76 -10.78 -12.00
N THR A 126 16.02 -9.53 -11.64
CA THR A 126 17.34 -8.89 -11.80
C THR A 126 18.32 -9.24 -10.66
N GLY A 127 17.84 -9.92 -9.62
CA GLY A 127 18.56 -10.13 -8.36
C GLY A 127 18.50 -8.95 -7.39
N GLU A 128 17.92 -7.81 -7.80
CA GLU A 128 17.63 -6.68 -6.92
C GLU A 128 16.49 -7.05 -5.95
N THR A 129 16.73 -6.95 -4.65
CA THR A 129 15.72 -7.22 -3.61
C THR A 129 14.82 -6.01 -3.37
N ALA A 130 13.65 -6.20 -2.74
CA ALA A 130 12.82 -5.08 -2.29
C ALA A 130 13.60 -4.09 -1.42
N THR A 131 14.46 -4.59 -0.53
CA THR A 131 15.38 -3.80 0.30
C THR A 131 16.30 -2.93 -0.56
N ASP A 132 16.92 -3.51 -1.58
CA ASP A 132 17.82 -2.79 -2.49
C ASP A 132 17.07 -1.72 -3.26
N LEU A 133 15.89 -2.05 -3.80
CA LEU A 133 15.07 -1.13 -4.59
C LEU A 133 14.58 0.07 -3.76
N ILE A 134 14.12 -0.15 -2.52
CA ILE A 134 13.74 0.94 -1.60
C ILE A 134 14.93 1.86 -1.37
N ARG A 135 16.08 1.28 -0.99
CA ARG A 135 17.29 2.06 -0.67
C ARG A 135 17.81 2.83 -1.87
N ARG A 136 17.84 2.21 -3.07
CA ARG A 136 18.23 2.86 -4.32
C ARG A 136 17.30 4.02 -4.65
N THR A 137 15.99 3.79 -4.59
CA THR A 137 14.99 4.83 -4.87
C THR A 137 15.14 6.04 -3.93
N LEU A 138 15.37 5.80 -2.64
CA LEU A 138 15.62 6.85 -1.66
C LEU A 138 16.93 7.62 -1.93
N ALA A 139 17.98 6.91 -2.34
CA ALA A 139 19.28 7.51 -2.61
C ALA A 139 19.29 8.36 -3.90
N GLU A 140 18.56 7.92 -4.93
CA GLU A 140 18.46 8.57 -6.24
C GLU A 140 17.44 9.73 -6.27
N SER A 141 16.53 9.79 -5.29
CA SER A 141 15.54 10.86 -5.21
C SER A 141 16.17 12.21 -4.84
N ARG A 142 15.82 13.25 -5.61
CA ARG A 142 16.24 14.63 -5.36
C ARG A 142 15.49 15.29 -4.19
N GLY A 143 14.33 14.75 -3.82
CA GLY A 143 13.48 15.23 -2.74
C GLY A 143 13.06 14.11 -1.79
N GLY A 144 12.24 14.45 -0.80
CA GLY A 144 11.66 13.46 0.10
C GLY A 144 10.77 12.47 -0.65
N VAL A 145 10.83 11.20 -0.28
CA VAL A 145 10.03 10.11 -0.85
C VAL A 145 8.94 9.72 0.13
N THR A 146 7.73 9.58 -0.39
CA THR A 146 6.59 9.02 0.35
C THR A 146 6.55 7.52 0.15
N VAL A 147 6.44 6.76 1.22
CA VAL A 147 6.22 5.31 1.15
C VAL A 147 4.76 5.04 1.47
N LEU A 148 4.06 4.35 0.59
CA LEU A 148 2.75 3.77 0.86
C LEU A 148 2.95 2.28 1.08
N ALA A 149 2.84 1.85 2.34
CA ALA A 149 2.93 0.47 2.74
C ALA A 149 1.52 -0.10 2.98
N THR A 150 1.12 -1.08 2.17
CA THR A 150 -0.19 -1.74 2.24
C THR A 150 -0.12 -3.22 2.60
N GLY A 151 1.08 -3.78 2.66
CA GLY A 151 1.33 -5.12 3.21
C GLY A 151 2.14 -5.09 4.54
N PRO A 152 2.69 -6.24 4.96
CA PRO A 152 3.57 -6.33 6.13
C PRO A 152 4.82 -5.47 5.97
N LEU A 153 5.27 -4.88 7.08
CA LEU A 153 6.36 -3.87 7.09
C LEU A 153 7.78 -4.45 7.02
N SER A 154 7.93 -5.73 6.68
CA SER A 154 9.21 -6.46 6.69
C SER A 154 10.24 -5.86 5.73
N ASN A 155 9.84 -5.53 4.49
CA ASN A 155 10.71 -4.90 3.50
C ASN A 155 11.24 -3.55 4.00
N LEU A 156 10.32 -2.72 4.51
CA LEU A 156 10.65 -1.38 4.98
C LEU A 156 11.54 -1.41 6.23
N ALA A 157 11.26 -2.30 7.19
CA ALA A 157 12.10 -2.48 8.38
C ALA A 157 13.52 -2.96 8.04
N ALA A 158 13.64 -3.87 7.08
CA ALA A 158 14.94 -4.35 6.60
C ALA A 158 15.70 -3.27 5.80
N ALA A 159 14.99 -2.47 5.00
CA ALA A 159 15.57 -1.41 4.20
C ALA A 159 16.08 -0.22 5.02
N LEU A 160 15.43 0.07 6.16
CA LEU A 160 15.70 1.27 6.97
C LEU A 160 15.84 0.91 8.46
N PRO A 161 16.89 0.17 8.84
CA PRO A 161 17.16 -0.11 10.24
C PRO A 161 17.46 1.17 11.04
N ALA A 162 17.32 1.10 12.36
CA ALA A 162 17.56 2.24 13.25
C ALA A 162 18.96 2.86 13.03
N GLY A 163 18.99 4.19 12.86
CA GLY A 163 20.22 4.93 12.58
C GLY A 163 20.61 5.01 11.10
N ASP A 164 19.86 4.39 10.18
CA ASP A 164 20.17 4.50 8.75
C ASP A 164 20.00 5.94 8.24
N ARG A 165 21.03 6.44 7.53
CA ARG A 165 21.05 7.81 7.01
C ARG A 165 19.96 8.08 5.96
N LEU A 166 19.47 7.06 5.25
CA LEU A 166 18.43 7.17 4.23
C LEU A 166 17.05 7.47 4.83
N ILE A 167 16.85 7.28 6.14
CA ILE A 167 15.62 7.69 6.83
C ILE A 167 15.34 9.19 6.61
N ARG A 168 16.40 10.03 6.50
CA ARG A 168 16.26 11.47 6.20
C ARG A 168 15.72 11.77 4.80
N ARG A 169 15.62 10.77 3.92
CA ARG A 169 15.01 10.88 2.59
C ARG A 169 13.52 10.57 2.61
N ILE A 170 12.96 10.10 3.72
CA ILE A 170 11.53 9.85 3.86
C ILE A 170 10.80 11.18 4.11
N ALA A 171 9.81 11.48 3.27
CA ALA A 171 8.88 12.58 3.48
C ALA A 171 7.75 12.18 4.43
N ALA A 172 7.15 11.01 4.17
CA ALA A 172 6.06 10.43 4.94
C ALA A 172 6.00 8.92 4.71
N VAL A 173 5.45 8.19 5.68
CA VAL A 173 5.13 6.77 5.54
C VAL A 173 3.65 6.59 5.82
N HIS A 174 2.88 6.18 4.82
CA HIS A 174 1.47 5.82 4.99
C HIS A 174 1.38 4.31 5.13
N VAL A 175 0.78 3.83 6.22
CA VAL A 175 0.68 2.41 6.54
C VAL A 175 -0.79 2.01 6.61
N MET A 176 -1.21 1.05 5.80
CA MET A 176 -2.44 0.28 6.07
C MET A 176 -2.10 -0.80 7.10
N GLY A 177 -2.72 -0.73 8.26
CA GLY A 177 -2.55 -1.74 9.29
C GLY A 177 -2.90 -1.25 10.69
N GLY A 178 -2.94 -2.20 11.62
CA GLY A 178 -3.33 -1.97 13.01
C GLY A 178 -4.84 -1.83 13.24
N ALA A 179 -5.24 -2.09 14.47
CA ALA A 179 -6.58 -1.86 15.01
C ALA A 179 -6.39 -1.16 16.36
N VAL A 180 -6.84 0.09 16.49
CA VAL A 180 -6.49 0.95 17.63
C VAL A 180 -7.59 0.94 18.70
N ALA A 181 -8.81 1.31 18.30
CA ALA A 181 -9.98 1.35 19.19
C ALA A 181 -11.09 0.39 18.74
N VAL A 182 -10.78 -0.49 17.79
CA VAL A 182 -11.67 -1.54 17.28
C VAL A 182 -11.00 -2.92 17.39
N PRO A 183 -11.77 -4.01 17.34
CA PRO A 183 -11.20 -5.35 17.26
C PRO A 183 -10.35 -5.55 16.00
N GLY A 184 -9.45 -6.52 16.07
CA GLY A 184 -8.65 -6.99 14.95
C GLY A 184 -9.44 -7.74 13.88
N ASN A 185 -8.75 -8.21 12.84
CA ASN A 185 -9.35 -8.86 11.67
C ASN A 185 -8.69 -10.18 11.25
N LEU A 186 -7.89 -10.83 12.11
CA LEU A 186 -7.30 -12.11 11.73
C LEU A 186 -8.38 -13.18 11.49
N PHE A 187 -8.19 -13.94 10.42
CA PHE A 187 -9.07 -15.04 10.05
C PHE A 187 -8.76 -16.26 10.91
N GLY A 188 -9.75 -16.72 11.69
CA GLY A 188 -9.68 -17.98 12.44
C GLY A 188 -9.22 -17.80 13.89
N SER A 189 -10.14 -18.00 14.82
CA SER A 189 -9.92 -17.95 16.28
C SER A 189 -9.04 -19.08 16.84
N ALA A 190 -8.32 -19.82 15.98
CA ALA A 190 -7.58 -21.04 16.32
C ALA A 190 -6.06 -20.84 16.42
N LEU A 191 -5.55 -19.63 16.18
CA LEU A 191 -4.12 -19.34 16.29
C LEU A 191 -3.76 -19.11 17.78
N PRO A 192 -2.76 -19.81 18.34
CA PRO A 192 -2.33 -19.60 19.73
C PRO A 192 -1.93 -18.14 20.00
N GLY A 193 -2.44 -17.54 21.08
CA GLY A 193 -2.18 -16.14 21.42
C GLY A 193 -3.11 -15.12 20.75
N PHE A 194 -4.14 -15.59 20.03
CA PHE A 194 -5.17 -14.75 19.45
C PHE A 194 -6.17 -14.24 20.50
N ASP A 195 -6.27 -12.93 20.67
CA ASP A 195 -7.25 -12.27 21.57
C ASP A 195 -8.17 -11.30 20.83
N ASN A 196 -8.17 -11.36 19.48
CA ASN A 196 -8.95 -10.50 18.60
C ASN A 196 -8.57 -9.01 18.65
N SER A 197 -7.34 -8.68 19.07
CA SER A 197 -6.80 -7.31 18.98
C SER A 197 -5.87 -7.09 17.78
N GLN A 198 -5.48 -8.16 17.09
CA GLN A 198 -4.47 -8.10 16.04
C GLN A 198 -5.06 -7.80 14.66
N GLU A 199 -4.41 -6.89 13.95
CA GLU A 199 -4.64 -6.67 12.51
C GLU A 199 -3.62 -7.46 11.70
N LEU A 200 -4.02 -7.95 10.53
CA LEU A 200 -3.29 -8.90 9.70
C LEU A 200 -1.88 -8.46 9.30
N ASN A 201 -1.69 -7.28 8.71
CA ASN A 201 -0.37 -6.79 8.28
C ASN A 201 0.60 -6.66 9.45
N ALA A 202 0.14 -6.10 10.57
CA ALA A 202 0.93 -6.01 11.79
C ALA A 202 1.21 -7.38 12.41
N TRP A 203 0.24 -8.30 12.35
CA TRP A 203 0.39 -9.66 12.86
C TRP A 203 1.38 -10.49 12.06
N MET A 204 1.44 -10.32 10.73
CA MET A 204 2.37 -11.07 9.88
C MET A 204 3.84 -10.82 10.30
N ASP A 205 4.22 -9.59 10.63
CA ASP A 205 5.55 -9.28 11.17
C ASP A 205 5.50 -8.21 12.28
N PRO A 206 5.19 -8.59 13.53
CA PRO A 206 5.04 -7.64 14.63
C PRO A 206 6.35 -6.94 14.99
N ALA A 207 7.49 -7.62 14.78
CA ALA A 207 8.81 -7.07 15.06
C ALA A 207 9.17 -5.98 14.04
N ALA A 208 8.91 -6.21 12.76
CA ALA A 208 9.09 -5.20 11.71
C ALA A 208 8.14 -4.01 11.90
N ALA A 209 6.87 -4.26 12.22
CA ALA A 209 5.91 -3.19 12.49
C ALA A 209 6.37 -2.32 13.67
N ALA A 210 6.77 -2.94 14.78
CA ALA A 210 7.32 -2.22 15.93
C ALA A 210 8.62 -1.46 15.61
N ALA A 211 9.48 -2.04 14.77
CA ALA A 211 10.70 -1.37 14.31
C ALA A 211 10.38 -0.12 13.48
N VAL A 212 9.48 -0.23 12.50
CA VAL A 212 9.05 0.90 11.65
C VAL A 212 8.42 2.00 12.49
N PHE A 213 7.47 1.69 13.37
CA PHE A 213 6.78 2.69 14.19
C PHE A 213 7.71 3.43 15.16
N ARG A 214 8.77 2.77 15.64
CA ARG A 214 9.77 3.42 16.50
C ARG A 214 10.83 4.22 15.73
N THR A 215 11.09 3.84 14.47
CA THR A 215 12.29 4.29 13.74
C THR A 215 11.97 5.34 12.71
N LEU A 216 10.88 5.18 11.95
CA LEU A 216 10.57 6.04 10.82
C LEU A 216 9.79 7.29 11.26
N PRO A 217 10.13 8.47 10.70
CA PRO A 217 9.41 9.69 10.99
C PRO A 217 8.09 9.73 10.20
N ALA A 218 7.16 10.56 10.66
CA ALA A 218 5.92 10.89 9.94
C ALA A 218 5.15 9.65 9.44
N VAL A 219 4.97 8.68 10.35
CA VAL A 219 4.12 7.52 10.08
C VAL A 219 2.66 7.91 10.25
N HIS A 220 1.88 7.73 9.19
CA HIS A 220 0.45 7.94 9.13
C HIS A 220 -0.25 6.59 9.01
N LEU A 221 -0.93 6.19 10.08
CA LEU A 221 -1.64 4.92 10.13
C LEU A 221 -3.04 5.06 9.52
N THR A 222 -3.43 4.12 8.66
CA THR A 222 -4.79 3.88 8.21
C THR A 222 -5.25 2.54 8.81
N PRO A 223 -5.69 2.54 10.08
CA PRO A 223 -6.07 1.32 10.79
C PRO A 223 -7.49 0.87 10.46
N LEU A 224 -7.89 -0.29 11.01
CA LEU A 224 -9.25 -0.80 10.91
C LEU A 224 -10.32 0.20 11.37
N ASP A 225 -10.00 1.06 12.35
CA ASP A 225 -10.87 2.15 12.78
C ASP A 225 -11.34 3.05 11.61
N ALA A 226 -10.48 3.22 10.61
CA ALA A 226 -10.74 4.00 9.40
C ALA A 226 -11.26 3.11 8.26
N THR A 227 -10.66 1.95 7.99
CA THR A 227 -11.04 1.12 6.85
C THR A 227 -12.43 0.50 7.01
N ASP A 228 -12.88 0.24 8.25
CA ASP A 228 -14.25 -0.21 8.54
C ASP A 228 -15.33 0.81 8.14
N ARG A 229 -14.95 2.08 7.92
CA ARG A 229 -15.87 3.15 7.49
C ARG A 229 -16.08 3.20 5.98
N VAL A 230 -15.30 2.47 5.21
CA VAL A 230 -15.33 2.50 3.73
C VAL A 230 -15.54 1.10 3.14
N PRO A 231 -16.62 0.39 3.52
CA PRO A 231 -16.88 -0.94 2.99
C PRO A 231 -17.11 -0.88 1.48
N ILE A 232 -16.56 -1.85 0.76
CA ILE A 232 -16.76 -1.97 -0.67
C ILE A 232 -18.13 -2.59 -0.91
N THR A 233 -19.08 -1.76 -1.37
CA THR A 233 -20.47 -2.17 -1.59
C THR A 233 -20.69 -2.66 -3.01
N GLN A 234 -21.72 -3.49 -3.21
CA GLN A 234 -22.14 -3.91 -4.56
C GLN A 234 -22.47 -2.70 -5.44
N ALA A 235 -23.11 -1.67 -4.88
CA ALA A 235 -23.40 -0.43 -5.61
C ALA A 235 -22.13 0.29 -6.09
N TYR A 236 -21.06 0.29 -5.30
CA TYR A 236 -19.76 0.83 -5.73
C TYR A 236 -19.18 0.02 -6.89
N VAL A 237 -19.23 -1.31 -6.80
CA VAL A 237 -18.74 -2.23 -7.85
C VAL A 237 -19.53 -2.08 -9.13
N ASP A 238 -20.86 -2.03 -9.06
CA ASP A 238 -21.71 -1.87 -10.24
C ASP A 238 -21.50 -0.51 -10.91
N ARG A 239 -21.32 0.56 -10.11
CA ARG A 239 -20.96 1.88 -10.63
C ARG A 239 -19.61 1.86 -11.34
N LEU A 240 -18.60 1.21 -10.76
CA LEU A 240 -17.28 1.08 -11.37
C LEU A 240 -17.34 0.22 -12.64
N GLY A 241 -18.13 -0.86 -12.62
CA GLY A 241 -18.38 -1.75 -13.76
C GLY A 241 -19.15 -1.11 -14.91
N ALA A 242 -19.89 -0.02 -14.66
CA ALA A 242 -20.55 0.76 -15.70
C ALA A 242 -19.58 1.65 -16.50
N ASP A 243 -18.37 1.93 -15.97
CA ASP A 243 -17.36 2.81 -16.60
C ASP A 243 -15.97 2.14 -16.61
N LEU A 244 -15.85 1.11 -17.45
CA LEU A 244 -14.62 0.31 -17.64
C LEU A 244 -13.70 0.87 -18.74
N THR A 245 -13.73 2.18 -18.95
CA THR A 245 -12.99 2.85 -20.04
C THR A 245 -11.48 2.85 -19.82
N THR A 246 -11.01 2.71 -18.58
CA THR A 246 -9.58 2.69 -18.23
C THR A 246 -9.09 1.29 -17.83
N PRO A 247 -7.80 0.96 -18.08
CA PRO A 247 -7.21 -0.27 -17.54
C PRO A 247 -7.35 -0.38 -16.03
N ASN A 248 -7.23 0.76 -15.33
CA ASN A 248 -7.30 0.85 -13.88
C ASN A 248 -8.66 0.39 -13.33
N ALA A 249 -9.76 0.86 -13.94
CA ALA A 249 -11.11 0.43 -13.58
C ALA A 249 -11.35 -1.06 -13.90
N ARG A 250 -10.83 -1.56 -15.03
CA ARG A 250 -10.93 -2.98 -15.40
C ARG A 250 -10.18 -3.89 -14.44
N ILE A 251 -8.99 -3.50 -14.00
CA ILE A 251 -8.22 -4.25 -12.98
C ILE A 251 -9.00 -4.28 -11.68
N ALA A 252 -9.44 -3.12 -11.16
CA ALA A 252 -10.17 -3.03 -9.90
C ALA A 252 -11.47 -3.86 -9.90
N VAL A 253 -12.20 -3.92 -11.01
CA VAL A 253 -13.41 -4.75 -11.12
C VAL A 253 -13.08 -6.24 -11.28
N ARG A 254 -12.08 -6.61 -12.09
CA ARG A 254 -11.69 -8.02 -12.29
C ARG A 254 -11.08 -8.66 -11.06
N ALA A 255 -10.24 -7.92 -10.31
CA ALA A 255 -9.67 -8.36 -9.05
C ALA A 255 -10.74 -8.68 -8.00
N GLY A 256 -12.00 -8.31 -8.26
CA GLY A 256 -13.12 -8.95 -7.59
C GLY A 256 -13.55 -8.24 -6.32
N LEU A 257 -13.37 -6.92 -6.25
CA LEU A 257 -14.11 -6.05 -5.33
C LEU A 257 -15.61 -6.47 -5.34
N PRO A 258 -16.18 -6.82 -4.17
CA PRO A 258 -16.50 -8.20 -3.80
C PRO A 258 -17.56 -8.85 -4.72
N ARG A 259 -17.18 -9.86 -5.52
CA ARG A 259 -18.16 -10.84 -6.06
C ARG A 259 -17.99 -12.26 -5.51
N ARG A 260 -16.88 -12.59 -4.84
CA ARG A 260 -16.60 -13.98 -4.40
C ARG A 260 -15.91 -14.18 -3.04
N ALA A 261 -15.37 -13.16 -2.38
CA ALA A 261 -14.61 -13.37 -1.14
C ALA A 261 -15.46 -13.59 0.14
N GLN A 262 -16.78 -13.38 0.10
CA GLN A 262 -17.59 -13.36 1.32
C GLN A 262 -18.20 -14.71 1.77
N PRO A 263 -18.50 -15.69 0.90
CA PRO A 263 -19.04 -16.97 1.37
C PRO A 263 -17.99 -17.88 2.04
N ALA A 264 -16.72 -17.82 1.62
CA ALA A 264 -15.65 -18.67 2.16
C ALA A 264 -15.25 -18.28 3.60
N LEU A 265 -15.38 -16.99 3.95
CA LEU A 265 -15.00 -16.46 5.26
C LEU A 265 -16.10 -16.61 6.33
N ASN A 266 -17.33 -16.93 5.94
CA ASN A 266 -18.47 -17.13 6.86
C ASN A 266 -18.69 -18.61 7.21
N GLY A 267 -17.85 -19.54 6.72
CA GLY A 267 -17.98 -20.97 6.96
C GLY A 267 -17.61 -21.44 8.37
N VAL A 268 -17.05 -20.56 9.21
CA VAL A 268 -16.81 -20.83 10.63
C VAL A 268 -17.77 -19.94 11.42
N GLY A 269 -18.80 -20.55 12.02
CA GLY A 269 -19.98 -19.88 12.56
C GLY A 269 -19.71 -18.57 13.30
N THR A 270 -20.04 -17.45 12.67
CA THR A 270 -20.00 -16.12 13.27
C THR A 270 -21.41 -15.75 13.73
N THR A 271 -21.75 -16.11 14.97
CA THR A 271 -22.62 -15.22 15.73
C THR A 271 -21.67 -14.22 16.38
N PRO A 272 -21.67 -12.94 15.97
CA PRO A 272 -20.83 -11.96 16.63
C PRO A 272 -21.25 -11.90 18.11
N PRO A 273 -20.31 -11.89 19.08
CA PRO A 273 -20.68 -11.69 20.47
C PRO A 273 -21.43 -10.36 20.60
N PRO A 274 -22.44 -10.27 21.49
CA PRO A 274 -23.19 -9.04 21.69
C PRO A 274 -22.23 -7.90 22.03
N ARG A 275 -22.42 -6.75 21.36
CA ARG A 275 -21.63 -5.54 21.58
C ARG A 275 -21.61 -5.21 23.08
N PRO A 276 -20.44 -4.99 23.71
CA PRO A 276 -20.41 -4.38 25.02
C PRO A 276 -21.07 -3.00 24.93
N THR A 277 -22.19 -2.83 25.62
CA THR A 277 -22.81 -1.52 25.81
C THR A 277 -21.85 -0.65 26.61
N ALA A 278 -21.41 0.45 25.99
CA ALA A 278 -20.74 1.60 26.61
C ALA A 278 -19.67 1.28 27.68
N TYR A 279 -18.40 1.46 27.33
CA TYR A 279 -17.38 1.70 28.35
C TYR A 279 -17.79 2.94 29.15
N SER A 280 -18.21 2.72 30.39
CA SER A 280 -18.39 3.80 31.36
C SER A 280 -17.03 4.44 31.61
N THR A 281 -16.90 5.71 31.26
CA THR A 281 -15.74 6.54 31.56
C THR A 281 -15.66 6.82 33.06
N GLN A 282 -15.26 5.84 33.86
CA GLN A 282 -14.77 6.05 35.22
C GLN A 282 -13.72 4.98 35.53
N GLY A 283 -12.47 5.30 35.20
CA GLY A 283 -11.29 4.54 35.61
C GLY A 283 -10.16 5.54 35.85
N THR A 284 -9.94 5.86 37.11
CA THR A 284 -8.84 6.70 37.60
C THR A 284 -7.50 6.06 37.26
N TRP A 285 -6.66 6.76 36.50
CA TRP A 285 -5.25 6.41 36.35
C TRP A 285 -4.54 6.67 37.69
N GLY A 286 -4.17 5.59 38.38
CA GLY A 286 -3.27 5.64 39.53
C GLY A 286 -1.83 5.67 39.03
N GLU A 287 -1.08 6.68 39.46
CA GLU A 287 0.37 6.75 39.33
C GLU A 287 1.03 5.62 40.13
N GLY A 288 2.00 4.94 39.50
CA GLY A 288 2.85 3.91 40.09
C GLY A 288 3.98 3.55 39.14
#